data_AF-A0A6P0LCX9-F1
#
_entry.id   AF-A0A6P0LCX9-F1
#
_cell.length_a   1.000
_cell.length_b   1.000
_cell.length_c   1.000
_cell.angle_alpha   90.00
_cell.angle_beta   90.00
_cell.angle_gamma   90.00
#
_symmetry.space_group_name_H-M   'P 1'
#
loop_
_entity.id
_entity.type
_entity.pdbx_description
1 polymer ?
#
loop_
_entity_poly.entity_id
_entity_poly.type
_entity_poly.pdbx_seq_one_letter_code
_entity_poly.pdbx_strand_id
1 'polypeptide(L)'
;MTTDKINQSNQNSSENISNRASDKSHLENIVNEKYGDKFHDHLLGEYKIYIEMMDRISSRRNQANQFYISLLSGLFGLVSILIDKNFFSSSHNLILLLLSFLGLILCFVWLTTINSYRQLNLLKFQVIGEMEHYLPFACYSREWEIWKDNKKTYMRLTEVEKYVPIVLATAYFVLFVYSGFNLINK
;
A
#
# COMPACT_ATOMS: atom_id res chain seq x y z
N MET A 1 17.20 -40.46 18.70
CA MET A 1 17.61 -39.58 17.58
C MET A 1 16.65 -38.42 17.32
N THR A 2 15.34 -38.56 17.58
CA THR A 2 14.33 -37.50 17.40
C THR A 2 14.21 -36.55 18.61
N THR A 3 14.41 -37.06 19.84
CA THR A 3 14.30 -36.31 21.09
C THR A 3 15.45 -35.31 21.30
N ASP A 4 16.67 -35.68 20.88
CA ASP A 4 17.85 -34.82 21.02
C ASP A 4 17.81 -33.58 20.12
N LYS A 5 17.20 -33.70 18.94
CA LYS A 5 17.02 -32.57 18.00
C LYS A 5 15.99 -31.56 18.48
N ILE A 6 14.93 -32.01 19.16
CA ILE A 6 13.88 -31.15 19.73
C ILE A 6 14.41 -30.43 20.99
N ASN A 7 15.21 -31.11 21.81
CA ASN A 7 15.86 -30.46 22.96
C ASN A 7 16.91 -29.42 22.54
N GLN A 8 17.69 -29.68 21.48
CA GLN A 8 18.62 -28.70 20.92
C GLN A 8 17.91 -27.49 20.30
N SER A 9 16.79 -27.67 19.60
CA SER A 9 16.04 -26.52 19.07
C SER A 9 15.43 -25.67 20.17
N ASN A 10 14.91 -26.30 21.23
CA ASN A 10 14.32 -25.60 22.36
C ASN A 10 15.38 -24.85 23.17
N GLN A 11 16.54 -25.46 23.46
CA GLN A 11 17.66 -24.77 24.12
C GLN A 11 18.18 -23.57 23.32
N ASN A 12 18.36 -23.72 22.01
CA ASN A 12 18.78 -22.62 21.14
C ASN A 12 17.75 -21.48 21.11
N SER A 13 16.45 -21.78 21.13
CA SER A 13 15.42 -20.74 21.20
C SER A 13 15.38 -20.04 22.56
N SER A 14 15.56 -20.78 23.67
CA SER A 14 15.59 -20.21 25.02
C SER A 14 16.83 -19.32 25.25
N GLU A 15 18.01 -19.73 24.79
CA GLU A 15 19.23 -18.91 24.84
C GLU A 15 19.09 -17.64 24.01
N ASN A 16 18.49 -17.71 22.82
CA ASN A 16 18.33 -16.55 21.94
C ASN A 16 17.31 -15.54 22.50
N ILE A 17 16.27 -16.03 23.19
CA ILE A 17 15.30 -15.20 23.93
C ILE A 17 15.96 -14.56 25.15
N SER A 18 16.74 -15.32 25.93
CA SER A 18 17.49 -14.82 27.09
C SER A 18 18.49 -13.74 26.70
N ASN A 19 19.25 -13.96 25.62
CA ASN A 19 20.23 -13.00 25.13
C ASN A 19 19.56 -11.72 24.62
N ARG A 20 18.43 -11.81 23.89
CA ARG A 20 17.64 -10.64 23.49
C ARG A 20 17.05 -9.89 24.69
N ALA A 21 16.58 -10.60 25.71
CA ALA A 21 16.03 -9.99 26.91
C ALA A 21 17.12 -9.24 27.70
N SER A 22 18.31 -9.82 27.81
CA SER A 22 19.47 -9.19 28.44
C SER A 22 19.90 -7.93 27.69
N ASP A 23 20.04 -7.99 26.36
CA ASP A 23 20.45 -6.85 25.53
C ASP A 23 19.43 -5.71 25.58
N LYS A 24 18.14 -6.05 25.53
CA LYS A 24 17.03 -5.11 25.67
C LYS A 24 17.02 -4.43 27.04
N SER A 25 17.21 -5.19 28.12
CA SER A 25 17.27 -4.64 29.48
C SER A 25 18.45 -3.69 29.67
N HIS A 26 19.59 -3.97 29.03
CA HIS A 26 20.76 -3.09 29.10
C HIS A 26 20.53 -1.77 28.37
N LEU A 27 19.96 -1.82 27.16
CA LEU A 27 19.59 -0.64 26.38
C LEU A 27 18.54 0.21 27.10
N GLU A 28 17.54 -0.44 27.71
CA GLU A 28 16.47 0.22 28.47
C GLU A 28 17.03 0.96 29.69
N ASN A 29 17.99 0.35 30.42
CA ASN A 29 18.66 1.01 31.54
C ASN A 29 19.46 2.23 31.11
N ILE A 30 20.21 2.17 30.00
CA ILE A 30 20.97 3.33 29.47
C ILE A 30 20.03 4.46 29.07
N VAL A 31 18.89 4.13 28.44
CA VAL A 31 17.92 5.13 27.99
C VAL A 31 17.19 5.76 29.18
N ASN A 32 16.77 4.96 30.16
CA ASN A 32 16.14 5.45 31.39
C ASN A 32 17.09 6.31 32.21
N GLU A 33 18.39 5.97 32.29
CA GLU A 33 19.38 6.78 33.00
C GLU A 33 19.56 8.17 32.35
N LYS A 34 19.41 8.26 31.03
CA LYS A 34 19.60 9.51 30.26
C LYS A 34 18.32 10.34 30.12
N TYR A 35 17.15 9.71 30.02
CA TYR A 35 15.86 10.35 29.73
C TYR A 35 14.95 10.45 30.97
N GLY A 36 15.12 9.54 31.93
CA GLY A 36 14.33 9.44 33.17
C GLY A 36 13.13 8.50 33.07
N ASP A 37 12.43 8.34 34.20
CA ASP A 37 11.34 7.36 34.40
C ASP A 37 10.16 7.50 33.43
N LYS A 38 10.01 8.66 32.78
CA LYS A 38 8.92 8.94 31.82
C LYS A 38 9.14 8.41 30.41
N PHE A 39 10.29 7.80 30.13
CA PHE A 39 10.64 7.32 28.79
C PHE A 39 9.54 6.42 28.18
N HIS A 40 9.11 5.40 28.93
CA HIS A 40 8.08 4.46 28.46
C HIS A 40 6.73 5.11 28.23
N ASP A 41 6.32 6.04 29.11
CA ASP A 41 5.06 6.76 28.97
C ASP A 41 5.05 7.65 27.72
N HIS A 42 6.15 8.38 27.49
CA HIS A 42 6.29 9.23 26.30
C HIS A 42 6.38 8.39 25.03
N LEU A 43 7.17 7.32 25.02
CA LEU A 43 7.31 6.40 23.89
C LEU A 43 5.95 5.78 23.52
N LEU A 44 5.19 5.31 24.51
CA LEU A 44 3.86 4.75 24.28
C LEU A 44 2.90 5.80 23.71
N GLY A 45 3.00 7.05 24.17
CA GLY A 45 2.26 8.19 23.62
C GLY A 45 2.60 8.46 22.16
N GLU A 46 3.89 8.55 21.82
CA GLU A 46 4.38 8.72 20.45
C GLU A 46 3.93 7.57 19.56
N TYR A 47 4.05 6.34 20.04
CA TYR A 47 3.66 5.12 19.35
C TYR A 47 2.17 5.13 19.00
N LYS A 48 1.31 5.47 19.97
CA LYS A 48 -0.13 5.58 19.77
C LYS A 48 -0.47 6.61 18.69
N ILE A 49 0.09 7.82 18.79
CA ILE A 49 -0.14 8.88 17.79
C ILE A 49 0.33 8.44 16.40
N TYR A 50 1.47 7.75 16.34
CA TYR A 50 2.05 7.27 15.08
C TYR A 50 1.17 6.21 14.40
N ILE A 51 0.61 5.27 15.17
CA ILE A 51 -0.36 4.27 14.67
C ILE A 51 -1.63 4.94 14.18
N GLU A 52 -2.18 5.90 14.93
CA GLU A 52 -3.36 6.64 14.48
C GLU A 52 -3.09 7.39 13.17
N MET A 53 -1.89 7.96 12.99
CA MET A 53 -1.48 8.54 11.71
C MET A 53 -1.38 7.52 10.58
N MET A 54 -0.91 6.30 10.88
CA MET A 54 -0.85 5.17 9.95
C MET A 54 -2.24 4.76 9.46
N ASP A 55 -3.20 4.63 10.37
CA ASP A 55 -4.58 4.30 10.01
C ASP A 55 -5.23 5.41 9.16
N ARG A 56 -4.99 6.68 9.52
CA ARG A 56 -5.42 7.83 8.72
C ARG A 56 -4.86 7.82 7.29
N ILE A 57 -3.69 7.25 7.04
CA ILE A 57 -3.14 7.11 5.68
C ILE A 57 -3.91 6.05 4.90
N SER A 58 -4.25 4.93 5.53
CA SER A 58 -5.10 3.90 4.92
C SER A 58 -6.47 4.47 4.50
N SER A 59 -7.09 5.29 5.35
CA SER A 59 -8.32 6.01 5.00
C SER A 59 -8.14 6.96 3.82
N ARG A 60 -7.05 7.74 3.77
CA ARG A 60 -6.73 8.62 2.63
C ARG A 60 -6.51 7.83 1.33
N ARG A 61 -5.86 6.67 1.38
CA ARG A 61 -5.71 5.78 0.21
C ARG A 61 -7.07 5.35 -0.32
N ASN A 62 -7.99 4.95 0.56
CA ASN A 62 -9.34 4.55 0.16
C ASN A 62 -10.12 5.70 -0.49
N GLN A 63 -10.04 6.90 0.08
CA GLN A 63 -10.64 8.11 -0.50
C GLN A 63 -10.06 8.43 -1.89
N ALA A 64 -8.73 8.32 -2.06
CA ALA A 64 -8.08 8.52 -3.37
C ALA A 64 -8.57 7.48 -4.39
N ASN A 65 -8.72 6.22 -4.00
CA ASN A 65 -9.26 5.18 -4.88
C ASN A 65 -10.70 5.50 -5.32
N GLN A 66 -11.58 5.89 -4.39
CA GLN A 66 -12.95 6.28 -4.70
C GLN A 66 -13.02 7.49 -5.65
N PHE A 67 -12.12 8.47 -5.45
CA PHE A 67 -12.00 9.62 -6.33
C PHE A 67 -11.68 9.20 -7.78
N TYR A 68 -10.66 8.36 -7.99
CA TYR A 68 -10.29 7.91 -9.35
C TYR A 68 -11.39 7.06 -10.00
N ILE A 69 -12.05 6.18 -9.24
CA ILE A 69 -13.19 5.40 -9.76
C ILE A 69 -14.30 6.33 -10.25
N SER A 70 -14.66 7.34 -9.45
CA SER A 70 -15.70 8.30 -9.79
C SER A 70 -15.33 9.14 -11.01
N LEU A 71 -14.09 9.63 -11.04
CA LEU A 71 -13.56 10.45 -12.14
C LEU A 71 -13.51 9.67 -13.45
N LEU A 72 -12.97 8.45 -13.45
CA LEU A 72 -12.88 7.60 -14.64
C LEU A 72 -14.25 7.09 -15.10
N SER A 73 -15.18 6.82 -14.19
CA SER A 73 -16.55 6.44 -14.54
C SER A 73 -17.31 7.60 -15.19
N GLY A 74 -17.16 8.81 -14.65
CA GLY A 74 -17.74 10.02 -15.26
C GLY A 74 -17.20 10.26 -16.67
N LEU A 75 -15.89 10.09 -16.86
CA LEU A 75 -15.24 10.21 -18.17
C LEU A 75 -15.73 9.13 -19.15
N PHE A 76 -15.96 7.91 -18.68
CA PHE A 76 -16.54 6.83 -19.48
C PHE A 76 -18.01 7.12 -19.87
N GLY A 77 -18.79 7.73 -18.98
CA GLY A 77 -20.14 8.21 -19.28
C GLY A 77 -20.15 9.25 -20.41
N LEU A 78 -19.20 10.19 -20.40
CA LEU A 78 -19.03 11.16 -21.49
C LEU A 78 -18.71 10.47 -22.82
N VAL A 79 -17.81 9.47 -22.80
CA VAL A 79 -17.50 8.65 -23.99
C VAL A 79 -18.76 7.96 -24.52
N SER A 80 -19.58 7.35 -23.65
CA SER A 80 -20.81 6.65 -24.05
C SER A 80 -21.78 7.59 -24.77
N ILE A 81 -22.00 8.80 -24.25
CA ILE A 81 -22.90 9.79 -24.86
C ILE A 81 -22.38 10.23 -26.24
N LEU A 82 -21.06 10.35 -26.41
CA LEU A 82 -20.45 10.72 -27.69
C LEU A 82 -20.62 9.62 -28.75
N ILE A 83 -20.59 8.35 -28.33
CA ILE A 83 -20.82 7.20 -29.22
C ILE A 83 -22.29 7.15 -29.66
N ASP A 84 -23.25 7.29 -28.73
CA ASP A 84 -24.69 7.16 -29.02
C ASP A 84 -25.22 8.21 -30.01
N LYS A 85 -24.62 9.41 -30.05
CA LYS A 85 -25.07 10.50 -30.95
C LYS A 85 -24.59 10.34 -32.40
N ASN A 86 -24.11 9.17 -32.81
CA ASN A 86 -23.83 8.79 -34.20
C ASN A 86 -22.80 9.68 -34.92
N PHE A 87 -21.61 9.81 -34.32
CA PHE A 87 -20.59 10.76 -34.74
C PHE A 87 -19.41 10.17 -35.55
N PHE A 88 -19.67 9.66 -36.76
CA PHE A 88 -18.62 9.41 -37.77
C PHE A 88 -18.19 10.68 -38.52
N SER A 89 -18.34 11.86 -37.92
CA SER A 89 -17.77 13.11 -38.47
C SER A 89 -16.34 13.32 -37.97
N SER A 90 -15.44 13.86 -38.81
CA SER A 90 -14.00 14.03 -38.50
C SER A 90 -13.74 14.64 -37.14
N SER A 91 -14.58 15.61 -36.76
CA SER A 91 -14.41 16.43 -35.56
C SER A 91 -14.56 15.65 -34.25
N HIS A 92 -15.32 14.55 -34.24
CA HIS A 92 -15.63 13.82 -33.01
C HIS A 92 -14.60 12.75 -32.66
N ASN A 93 -13.94 12.18 -33.67
CA ASN A 93 -12.80 11.28 -33.48
C ASN A 93 -11.63 11.99 -32.78
N LEU A 94 -11.42 13.29 -33.04
CA LEU A 94 -10.40 14.04 -32.32
C LEU A 94 -10.74 14.20 -30.83
N ILE A 95 -12.00 14.50 -30.51
CA ILE A 95 -12.48 14.61 -29.12
C ILE A 95 -12.36 13.26 -28.40
N LEU A 96 -12.78 12.17 -29.04
CA LEU A 96 -12.69 10.83 -28.49
C LEU A 96 -11.23 10.40 -28.24
N LEU A 97 -10.31 10.75 -29.16
CA LEU A 97 -8.87 10.51 -29.00
C LEU A 97 -8.31 11.25 -27.78
N LEU A 98 -8.62 12.55 -27.64
CA LEU A 98 -8.19 13.37 -26.50
C LEU A 98 -8.75 12.84 -25.17
N LEU A 99 -10.02 12.44 -25.15
CA LEU A 99 -10.70 11.92 -23.96
C LEU A 99 -10.10 10.57 -23.55
N SER A 100 -9.81 9.70 -24.52
CA SER A 100 -9.16 8.41 -24.28
C SER A 100 -7.73 8.59 -23.78
N PHE A 101 -6.99 9.53 -24.35
CA PHE A 101 -5.64 9.86 -23.89
C PHE A 101 -5.63 10.42 -22.45
N LEU A 102 -6.59 11.29 -22.12
CA LEU A 102 -6.78 11.78 -20.76
C LEU A 102 -7.09 10.63 -19.78
N GLY A 103 -7.96 9.68 -20.18
CA GLY A 103 -8.25 8.49 -19.40
C GLY A 103 -7.01 7.63 -19.11
N LEU A 104 -6.13 7.45 -20.09
CA LEU A 104 -4.86 6.74 -19.92
C LEU A 104 -3.92 7.45 -18.93
N ILE A 105 -3.79 8.78 -19.05
CA ILE A 105 -2.98 9.58 -18.12
C ILE A 105 -3.52 9.43 -16.70
N LEU A 106 -4.84 9.54 -16.51
CA LEU A 106 -5.46 9.38 -15.19
C LEU A 106 -5.23 7.98 -14.60
N CYS A 107 -5.30 6.92 -15.41
CA CYS A 107 -4.98 5.57 -14.96
C CYS A 107 -3.50 5.44 -14.53
N PHE A 108 -2.58 6.06 -15.26
CA PHE A 108 -1.16 6.07 -14.91
C PHE A 108 -0.89 6.84 -13.60
N VAL A 109 -1.51 8.01 -13.44
CA VAL A 109 -1.41 8.79 -12.20
C VAL A 109 -2.02 8.03 -11.02
N TRP A 110 -3.12 7.30 -11.22
CA TRP A 110 -3.71 6.45 -10.19
C TRP A 110 -2.75 5.32 -9.77
N LEU A 111 -2.15 4.59 -10.72
CA LEU A 111 -1.14 3.57 -10.44
C LEU A 111 0.04 4.12 -9.63
N THR A 112 0.52 5.31 -10.01
CA THR A 112 1.61 6.01 -9.32
C THR A 112 1.20 6.37 -7.89
N THR A 113 -0.03 6.84 -7.70
CA THR A 113 -0.61 7.17 -6.39
C THR A 113 -0.69 5.93 -5.49
N ILE A 114 -1.19 4.80 -5.99
CA ILE A 114 -1.22 3.52 -5.27
C ILE A 114 0.19 3.11 -4.84
N ASN A 115 1.17 3.22 -5.72
CA ASN A 115 2.56 2.85 -5.40
C ASN A 115 3.19 3.79 -4.37
N SER A 116 2.88 5.09 -4.41
CA SER A 116 3.33 6.06 -3.41
C SER A 116 2.81 5.71 -2.01
N TYR A 117 1.51 5.45 -1.86
CA TYR A 117 0.94 5.00 -0.58
C TYR A 117 1.53 3.68 -0.09
N ARG A 118 1.79 2.74 -1.00
CA ARG A 118 2.46 1.48 -0.67
C ARG A 118 3.85 1.71 -0.08
N GLN A 119 4.66 2.57 -0.71
CA GLN A 119 6.00 2.87 -0.24
C GLN A 119 5.98 3.58 1.12
N LEU A 120 5.11 4.58 1.28
CA LEU A 120 4.96 5.29 2.54
C LEU A 120 4.56 4.35 3.68
N ASN A 121 3.60 3.45 3.46
CA ASN A 121 3.20 2.47 4.46
C ASN A 121 4.37 1.55 4.85
N LEU A 122 5.15 1.07 3.88
CA LEU A 122 6.32 0.23 4.16
C LEU A 122 7.34 0.96 5.06
N LEU A 123 7.65 2.22 4.76
CA LEU A 123 8.57 3.03 5.56
C LEU A 123 8.05 3.24 6.98
N LYS A 124 6.75 3.53 7.14
CA LYS A 124 6.16 3.73 8.46
C LYS A 124 6.11 2.44 9.29
N PHE A 125 5.90 1.29 8.67
CA PHE A 125 6.03 -0.01 9.35
C PHE A 125 7.44 -0.26 9.88
N GLN A 126 8.48 0.17 9.17
CA GLN A 126 9.86 0.07 9.67
C GLN A 126 10.06 0.89 10.94
N VAL A 127 9.61 2.14 10.93
CA VAL A 127 9.68 3.02 12.12
C VAL A 127 8.89 2.44 13.29
N ILE A 128 7.70 1.88 13.05
CA ILE A 128 6.92 1.19 14.10
C ILE A 128 7.73 0.03 14.68
N GLY A 129 8.36 -0.80 13.84
CA GLY A 129 9.21 -1.89 14.30
C GLY A 129 10.38 -1.42 15.17
N GLU A 130 11.00 -0.28 14.81
CA GLU A 130 12.06 0.34 15.62
C GLU A 130 11.55 0.78 17.00
N MET A 131 10.36 1.38 17.08
CA MET A 131 9.73 1.75 18.35
C MET A 131 9.36 0.52 19.19
N GLU A 132 8.86 -0.54 18.54
CA GLU A 132 8.46 -1.79 19.18
C GLU A 132 9.63 -2.54 19.85
N HIS A 133 10.88 -2.27 19.47
CA HIS A 133 12.04 -2.82 20.17
C HIS A 133 12.07 -2.43 21.66
N TYR A 134 11.57 -1.25 22.01
CA TYR A 134 11.54 -0.74 23.37
C TYR A 134 10.20 -1.01 24.09
N LEU A 135 9.17 -1.49 23.37
CA LEU A 135 7.87 -1.80 23.96
C LEU A 135 7.81 -3.24 24.51
N PRO A 136 6.95 -3.52 25.51
CA PRO A 136 6.84 -4.87 26.08
C PRO A 136 6.43 -5.95 25.06
N PHE A 137 5.66 -5.57 24.05
CA PHE A 137 5.20 -6.46 23.01
C PHE A 137 5.15 -5.76 21.64
N ALA A 138 5.72 -6.42 20.63
CA ALA A 138 5.87 -5.91 19.28
C ALA A 138 4.73 -6.42 18.37
N CYS A 139 3.55 -5.80 18.48
CA CYS A 139 2.33 -6.24 17.78
C CYS A 139 2.52 -6.34 16.26
N TYR A 140 2.98 -5.27 15.62
CA TYR A 140 3.08 -5.17 14.17
C TYR A 140 4.24 -5.98 13.61
N SER A 141 5.38 -6.00 14.31
CA SER A 141 6.49 -6.87 13.95
C SER A 141 6.06 -8.33 13.98
N ARG A 142 5.28 -8.73 15.00
CA ARG A 142 4.74 -10.08 15.10
C ARG A 142 3.72 -10.40 14.01
N GLU A 143 2.82 -9.47 13.70
CA GLU A 143 1.87 -9.62 12.59
C GLU A 143 2.60 -9.81 11.25
N TRP A 144 3.67 -9.05 11.01
CA TRP A 144 4.48 -9.15 9.80
C TRP A 144 5.19 -10.50 9.68
N GLU A 145 5.70 -11.06 10.77
CA GLU A 145 6.28 -12.41 10.80
C GLU A 145 5.24 -13.47 10.42
N ILE A 146 4.06 -13.43 11.07
CA ILE A 146 2.96 -14.38 10.80
C ILE A 146 2.51 -14.27 9.34
N TRP A 147 2.43 -13.05 8.81
CA TRP A 147 2.09 -12.83 7.41
C TRP A 147 3.13 -13.41 6.46
N LYS A 148 4.43 -13.24 6.75
CA LYS A 148 5.52 -13.74 5.91
C LYS A 148 5.48 -15.27 5.77
N ASP A 149 5.14 -15.97 6.85
CA ASP A 149 5.00 -17.43 6.86
C ASP A 149 3.77 -17.90 6.07
N ASN A 150 2.72 -17.06 5.99
CA ASN A 150 1.46 -17.34 5.28
C ASN A 150 1.34 -16.62 3.92
N LYS A 151 2.45 -16.11 3.37
CA LYS A 151 2.47 -15.25 2.18
C LYS A 151 1.76 -15.83 0.96
N LYS A 152 1.75 -17.16 0.79
CA LYS A 152 1.11 -17.83 -0.35
C LYS A 152 -0.42 -17.77 -0.32
N THR A 153 -1.00 -17.57 0.86
CA THR A 153 -2.45 -17.63 1.07
C THR A 153 -3.08 -16.24 1.12
N TYR A 154 -2.27 -15.18 1.31
CA TYR A 154 -2.76 -13.83 1.53
C TYR A 154 -2.27 -12.86 0.44
N MET A 155 -3.16 -12.51 -0.49
CA MET A 155 -2.92 -11.42 -1.44
C MET A 155 -3.00 -10.07 -0.73
N ARG A 156 -2.07 -9.17 -1.03
CA ARG A 156 -2.11 -7.83 -0.44
C ARG A 156 -3.23 -7.04 -1.11
N LEU A 157 -4.01 -6.29 -0.34
CA LEU A 157 -5.04 -5.40 -0.87
C LEU A 157 -4.50 -4.48 -1.98
N THR A 158 -3.27 -3.99 -1.84
CA THR A 158 -2.60 -3.16 -2.85
C THR A 158 -2.33 -3.88 -4.17
N GLU A 159 -2.18 -5.21 -4.17
CA GLU A 159 -2.05 -5.97 -5.42
C GLU A 159 -3.40 -6.01 -6.14
N VAL A 160 -4.48 -6.21 -5.40
CA VAL A 160 -5.85 -6.17 -5.94
C VAL A 160 -6.21 -4.79 -6.49
N GLU A 161 -5.90 -3.73 -5.73
CA GLU A 161 -6.18 -2.33 -6.11
C GLU A 161 -5.48 -1.91 -7.42
N LYS A 162 -4.33 -2.51 -7.75
CA LYS A 162 -3.59 -2.20 -9.00
C LYS A 162 -4.27 -2.75 -10.25
N TYR A 163 -5.06 -3.83 -10.15
CA TYR A 163 -5.73 -4.39 -11.34
C TYR A 163 -6.82 -3.47 -11.86
N VAL A 164 -7.49 -2.70 -11.00
CA VAL A 164 -8.59 -1.80 -11.39
C VAL A 164 -8.15 -0.74 -12.42
N PRO A 165 -7.11 0.09 -12.18
CA PRO A 165 -6.62 1.02 -13.18
C PRO A 165 -6.06 0.34 -14.43
N ILE A 166 -5.51 -0.88 -14.33
CA ILE A 166 -5.00 -1.62 -15.51
C ILE A 166 -6.15 -2.03 -16.43
N VAL A 167 -7.24 -2.53 -15.87
CA VAL A 167 -8.45 -2.91 -16.63
C VAL A 167 -9.04 -1.67 -17.32
N LEU A 168 -9.17 -0.55 -16.60
CA LEU A 168 -9.67 0.70 -17.19
C LEU A 168 -8.70 1.27 -18.25
N ALA A 169 -7.40 1.23 -18.00
CA ALA A 169 -6.40 1.65 -18.98
C ALA A 169 -6.50 0.84 -20.27
N THR A 170 -6.76 -0.46 -20.17
CA THR A 170 -6.96 -1.33 -21.36
C THR A 170 -8.16 -0.87 -22.18
N ALA A 171 -9.29 -0.54 -21.54
CA ALA A 171 -10.47 -0.02 -22.22
C ALA A 171 -10.19 1.33 -22.92
N TYR A 172 -9.54 2.26 -22.23
CA TYR A 172 -9.14 3.55 -22.82
C TYR A 172 -8.11 3.41 -23.94
N PHE A 173 -7.21 2.44 -23.85
CA PHE A 173 -6.22 2.16 -24.89
C PHE A 173 -6.88 1.68 -26.18
N VAL A 174 -7.86 0.78 -26.09
CA VAL A 174 -8.63 0.31 -27.25
C VAL A 174 -9.35 1.49 -27.94
N LEU A 175 -9.99 2.36 -27.15
CA LEU A 175 -10.65 3.56 -27.68
C LEU A 175 -9.66 4.52 -28.36
N PHE A 176 -8.48 4.71 -27.76
CA PHE A 176 -7.42 5.55 -28.32
C PHE A 176 -6.95 5.05 -29.68
N VAL A 177 -6.66 3.74 -29.80
CA VAL A 177 -6.22 3.12 -31.06
C VAL A 177 -7.31 3.20 -32.12
N TYR A 178 -8.55 2.88 -31.76
CA TYR A 178 -9.69 2.97 -32.67
C TYR A 178 -9.88 4.39 -33.21
N SER A 179 -9.83 5.39 -32.31
CA SER A 179 -10.02 6.79 -32.70
C SER A 179 -8.87 7.31 -33.56
N GLY A 180 -7.63 6.91 -33.25
CA GLY A 180 -6.45 7.26 -34.04
C GLY A 180 -6.50 6.68 -35.45
N PHE A 181 -6.87 5.41 -35.59
CA PHE A 181 -7.02 4.75 -36.89
C PHE A 181 -8.09 5.43 -37.75
N ASN A 182 -9.24 5.76 -37.18
CA ASN A 182 -10.31 6.47 -37.88
C ASN A 182 -9.94 7.91 -38.28
N LEU A 183 -9.02 8.55 -37.56
CA LEU A 183 -8.56 9.90 -37.91
C LEU A 183 -7.56 9.89 -39.07
N ILE A 184 -6.71 8.85 -39.16
CA ILE A 184 -5.69 8.69 -40.20
C ILE A 184 -6.30 8.28 -41.55
N ASN A 185 -7.33 7.42 -41.53
CA ASN A 185 -7.96 6.88 -42.75
C ASN A 185 -9.06 7.78 -43.32
N LYS A 186 -9.09 9.04 -42.92
CA LYS A 186 -10.12 10.01 -43.29
C LYS A 186 -9.55 11.11 -44.16
#